data_AF-A0A3D0YQQ2-F1
#
_entry.id   AF-A0A3D0YQQ2-F1
#
_cell.length_a   1.000
_cell.length_b   1.000
_cell.length_c   1.000
_cell.angle_alpha   90.00
_cell.angle_beta   90.00
_cell.angle_gamma   90.00
#
_symmetry.space_group_name_H-M   'P 1'
#
loop_
_entity.id
_entity.type
_entity.pdbx_description
1 polymer ?
#
loop_
_entity_poly.entity_id
_entity_poly.type
_entity_poly.pdbx_seq_one_letter_code
_entity_poly.pdbx_strand_id
1 'polypeptide(L)'
;MKNRAASFLVIGAVVIQLMAPVVVSAAPASGSGSTAPAGSGSSGSTLPEVDRGVGSLRVDACGSIGMIGDRMLVRIDQQVSNLAERRTGRNGRLDERIASQETGLAQARTRQDRRRERRFELMVNRAGNEDVLTAVSTFEDEVEQALIVRRAAIDEAMDEYLADLDQVVMDRRTALDAEVTTFRGDVVDAFASIQTDCTSGDTLVSVRQNMNTVVRSAYQKFMTNWRGVRSLNGAVKELVDRRNAAFRAAWVEFKTSVETARDELKARLQELTPTNGSVDEVAG
;
A
#
# COMPACT_ATOMS: atom_id res chain seq x y z
N MET A 1 20.39 -16.69 4.26
CA MET A 1 19.01 -17.23 4.21
C MET A 1 18.32 -16.86 5.52
N LYS A 2 17.66 -15.71 5.57
CA LYS A 2 16.85 -15.27 6.72
C LYS A 2 15.40 -15.30 6.24
N ASN A 3 14.51 -15.96 6.99
CA ASN A 3 13.06 -15.99 6.72
C ASN A 3 12.54 -14.56 6.54
N ARG A 4 12.26 -14.16 5.30
CA ARG A 4 11.73 -12.85 4.96
C ARG A 4 10.26 -12.93 4.59
N ALA A 5 9.42 -13.03 5.61
CA ALA A 5 8.03 -12.66 5.45
C ALA A 5 7.93 -11.12 5.52
N ALA A 6 8.30 -10.44 4.43
CA ALA A 6 8.03 -9.01 4.28
C ALA A 6 6.66 -8.86 3.60
N SER A 7 5.60 -8.74 4.40
CA SER A 7 4.22 -8.70 3.92
C SER A 7 3.87 -7.33 3.31
N PHE A 8 4.27 -7.11 2.06
CA PHE A 8 3.92 -5.87 1.36
C PHE A 8 2.41 -5.77 1.12
N LEU A 9 1.78 -4.71 1.60
CA LEU A 9 0.33 -4.48 1.54
C LEU A 9 -0.01 -3.40 0.51
N VAL A 10 -0.38 -3.78 -0.73
CA VAL A 10 -0.89 -2.81 -1.72
C VAL A 10 -2.38 -2.57 -1.51
N ILE A 11 -2.72 -1.50 -0.78
CA ILE A 11 -4.10 -1.10 -0.48
C ILE A 11 -4.59 -0.06 -1.50
N GLY A 12 -5.14 -0.57 -2.62
CA GLY A 12 -5.99 0.19 -3.54
C GLY A 12 -7.47 0.16 -3.13
N ALA A 13 -7.94 1.30 -2.59
CA ALA A 13 -9.20 2.02 -2.84
C ALA A 13 -10.55 1.28 -2.95
N VAL A 14 -11.38 1.26 -1.88
CA VAL A 14 -12.85 1.03 -1.99
C VAL A 14 -13.65 1.64 -0.81
N VAL A 15 -13.49 2.93 -0.47
CA VAL A 15 -14.40 3.58 0.52
C VAL A 15 -15.46 4.47 -0.16
N ILE A 16 -15.43 4.58 -1.50
CA ILE A 16 -16.27 5.51 -2.28
C ILE A 16 -17.76 5.08 -2.33
N GLN A 17 -18.12 3.86 -1.93
CA GLN A 17 -19.49 3.32 -2.04
C GLN A 17 -20.44 3.70 -0.88
N LEU A 18 -20.06 4.63 0.00
CA LEU A 18 -20.92 5.12 1.11
C LEU A 18 -22.15 5.94 0.66
N MET A 19 -22.28 6.27 -0.62
CA MET A 19 -23.31 7.18 -1.14
C MET A 19 -24.16 6.55 -2.26
N ALA A 20 -25.01 5.59 -1.91
CA ALA A 20 -26.33 5.61 -2.53
C ALA A 20 -27.17 6.56 -1.66
N PRO A 21 -27.58 7.74 -2.16
CA PRO A 21 -28.42 8.64 -1.39
C PRO A 21 -29.66 7.87 -0.95
N VAL A 22 -29.93 7.83 0.36
CA VAL A 22 -31.26 7.46 0.85
C VAL A 22 -32.14 8.65 0.48
N VAL A 23 -32.65 8.62 -0.75
CA VAL A 23 -33.74 9.49 -1.17
C VAL A 23 -34.92 9.04 -0.32
N VAL A 24 -35.21 9.78 0.75
CA VAL A 24 -36.50 9.67 1.42
C VAL A 24 -37.50 10.23 0.43
N SER A 25 -38.11 9.36 -0.37
CA SER A 25 -39.13 9.69 -1.34
C SER A 25 -40.26 10.42 -0.63
N ALA A 26 -40.35 11.74 -0.83
CA ALA A 26 -41.57 12.47 -0.58
C ALA A 26 -42.56 12.03 -1.67
N ALA A 27 -43.49 11.14 -1.35
CA ALA A 27 -44.63 10.90 -2.21
C ALA A 27 -45.48 12.19 -2.25
N PRO A 28 -45.68 12.82 -3.43
CA PRO A 28 -46.61 13.93 -3.53
C PRO A 28 -48.03 13.38 -3.49
N ALA A 29 -48.86 13.91 -2.60
CA ALA A 29 -50.30 13.70 -2.63
C ALA A 29 -50.86 14.39 -3.88
N SER A 30 -51.01 13.63 -4.97
CA SER A 30 -51.74 14.06 -6.16
C SER A 30 -53.24 14.08 -5.87
N GLY A 31 -53.81 15.29 -5.86
CA GLY A 31 -55.24 15.50 -5.81
C GLY A 31 -55.94 14.92 -7.05
N SER A 32 -57.15 14.41 -6.84
CA SER A 32 -58.12 14.20 -7.89
C SER A 32 -59.44 14.79 -7.40
N GLY A 33 -59.91 15.80 -8.13
CA GLY A 33 -61.19 16.45 -7.85
C GLY A 33 -62.36 15.65 -8.42
N SER A 34 -63.50 15.76 -7.75
CA SER A 34 -64.82 15.52 -8.36
C SER A 34 -65.91 16.09 -7.46
N THR A 35 -66.46 17.22 -7.92
CA THR A 35 -67.88 17.65 -7.96
C THR A 35 -68.80 17.45 -6.74
N ALA A 36 -69.40 18.57 -6.32
CA ALA A 36 -70.55 18.71 -5.40
C ALA A 36 -71.84 18.00 -5.92
N PRO A 37 -72.88 17.87 -5.07
CA PRO A 37 -73.88 18.95 -5.00
C PRO A 37 -74.37 19.31 -3.57
N ALA A 38 -75.16 20.39 -3.54
CA ALA A 38 -75.62 21.17 -2.40
C ALA A 38 -76.67 20.49 -1.48
N GLY A 39 -76.69 20.93 -0.22
CA GLY A 39 -77.79 20.70 0.74
C GLY A 39 -77.62 21.56 2.00
N SER A 40 -78.61 22.41 2.29
CA SER A 40 -78.67 23.37 3.40
C SER A 40 -78.80 22.73 4.78
N GLY A 41 -78.29 23.37 5.83
CA GLY A 41 -78.74 23.09 7.21
C GLY A 41 -77.86 23.69 8.31
N SER A 42 -78.38 24.74 8.97
CA SER A 42 -77.89 25.29 10.23
C SER A 42 -77.83 24.24 11.35
N SER A 43 -76.79 24.27 12.20
CA SER A 43 -76.89 24.38 13.67
C SER A 43 -75.56 24.08 14.35
N GLY A 44 -75.22 24.91 15.35
CA GLY A 44 -74.00 24.79 16.12
C GLY A 44 -73.94 23.51 16.98
N SER A 45 -72.73 23.01 17.16
CA SER A 45 -72.31 22.35 18.40
C SER A 45 -70.79 22.30 18.42
N THR A 46 -70.24 22.83 19.50
CA THR A 46 -68.83 22.72 19.91
C THR A 46 -68.38 21.27 19.82
N LEU A 47 -67.44 20.98 18.90
CA LEU A 47 -66.68 19.73 18.94
C LEU A 47 -65.39 19.96 19.74
N PRO A 48 -65.01 19.02 20.62
CA PRO A 48 -63.81 19.13 21.41
C PRO A 48 -62.60 19.11 20.49
N GLU A 49 -61.65 20.00 20.74
CA GLU A 49 -60.33 19.99 20.11
C GLU A 49 -59.65 18.68 20.50
N VAL A 50 -59.72 17.73 19.58
CA VAL A 50 -58.98 16.49 19.70
C VAL A 50 -57.55 16.80 19.30
N ASP A 51 -56.72 17.09 20.29
CA ASP A 51 -55.26 17.02 20.23
C ASP A 51 -54.82 15.54 20.03
N ARG A 52 -55.13 14.99 18.86
CA ARG A 52 -54.68 13.66 18.43
C ARG A 52 -53.40 13.83 17.62
N GLY A 53 -52.27 13.62 18.29
CA GLY A 53 -51.20 12.84 17.69
C GLY A 53 -49.99 13.58 17.12
N VAL A 54 -49.85 14.91 17.31
CA VAL A 54 -48.59 15.57 16.93
C VAL A 54 -47.42 15.10 17.80
N GLY A 55 -47.66 14.86 19.10
CA GLY A 55 -46.65 14.29 20.00
C GLY A 55 -46.24 12.86 19.67
N SER A 56 -47.19 11.96 19.38
CA SER A 56 -46.93 10.56 19.05
C SER A 56 -46.18 10.40 17.72
N LEU A 57 -46.62 11.10 16.67
CA LEU A 57 -45.96 11.07 15.35
C LEU A 57 -44.53 11.64 15.41
N ARG A 58 -44.28 12.59 16.31
CA ARG A 58 -42.96 13.19 16.52
C ARG A 58 -42.02 12.25 17.29
N VAL A 59 -42.52 11.55 18.31
CA VAL A 59 -41.77 10.52 19.05
C VAL A 59 -41.38 9.37 18.12
N ASP A 60 -42.31 8.91 17.26
CA ASP A 60 -42.05 7.87 16.25
C ASP A 60 -41.03 8.35 15.20
N ALA A 61 -41.10 9.61 14.79
CA ALA A 61 -40.18 10.19 13.83
C ALA A 61 -38.76 10.44 14.41
N CYS A 62 -38.63 10.84 15.68
CA CYS A 62 -37.34 10.94 16.36
C CYS A 62 -36.72 9.55 16.61
N GLY A 63 -37.52 8.53 16.93
CA GLY A 63 -37.06 7.15 17.03
C GLY A 63 -36.50 6.60 15.72
N SER A 64 -37.04 7.05 14.58
CA SER A 64 -36.54 6.67 13.26
C SER A 64 -35.13 7.20 12.95
N ILE A 65 -34.69 8.29 13.60
CA ILE A 65 -33.36 8.88 13.42
C ILE A 65 -32.29 7.98 14.02
N GLY A 66 -32.53 7.43 15.21
CA GLY A 66 -31.63 6.45 15.84
C GLY A 66 -31.42 5.23 14.95
N MET A 67 -32.50 4.68 14.38
CA MET A 67 -32.42 3.55 13.45
C MET A 67 -31.64 3.87 12.16
N ILE A 68 -31.70 5.12 11.67
CA ILE A 68 -30.90 5.55 10.52
C ILE A 68 -29.41 5.62 10.90
N GLY A 69 -29.11 6.14 12.08
CA GLY A 69 -27.74 6.18 12.63
C GLY A 69 -27.15 4.78 12.79
N ASP A 70 -27.88 3.87 13.44
CA ASP A 70 -27.46 2.47 13.62
C ASP A 70 -27.19 1.79 12.27
N ARG A 71 -28.08 1.97 11.29
CA ARG A 71 -27.90 1.41 9.95
C ARG A 71 -26.66 1.98 9.26
N MET A 72 -26.33 3.25 9.49
CA MET A 72 -25.11 3.87 8.95
C MET A 72 -23.86 3.29 9.61
N LEU A 73 -23.86 3.11 10.93
CA LEU A 73 -22.76 2.49 11.67
C LEU A 73 -22.52 1.04 11.25
N VAL A 74 -23.58 0.23 11.12
CA VAL A 74 -23.48 -1.15 10.60
C VAL A 74 -22.85 -1.19 9.21
N ARG A 75 -23.19 -0.24 8.33
CA ARG A 75 -22.58 -0.15 7.00
C ARG A 75 -21.10 0.21 7.07
N ILE A 76 -20.71 1.11 7.97
CA ILE A 76 -19.29 1.45 8.19
C ILE A 76 -18.54 0.19 8.66
N ASP A 77 -19.05 -0.50 9.67
CA ASP A 77 -18.42 -1.70 10.24
C ASP A 77 -18.31 -2.84 9.21
N GLN A 78 -19.34 -3.06 8.38
CA GLN A 78 -19.28 -4.04 7.29
C GLN A 78 -18.21 -3.70 6.25
N GLN A 79 -18.04 -2.43 5.90
CA GLN A 79 -17.01 -2.00 4.96
C GLN A 79 -15.60 -2.17 5.55
N VAL A 80 -15.43 -1.92 6.85
CA VAL A 80 -14.19 -2.20 7.57
C VAL A 80 -13.85 -3.69 7.54
N SER A 81 -14.83 -4.55 7.80
CA SER A 81 -14.64 -6.01 7.73
C SER A 81 -14.27 -6.48 6.32
N ASN A 82 -15.02 -6.04 5.30
CA ASN A 82 -14.72 -6.36 3.90
C ASN A 82 -13.32 -5.89 3.47
N LEU A 83 -12.87 -4.74 3.99
CA LEU A 83 -11.52 -4.24 3.74
C LEU A 83 -10.46 -5.11 4.42
N ALA A 84 -10.71 -5.58 5.65
CA ALA A 84 -9.83 -6.49 6.37
C ALA A 84 -9.67 -7.84 5.63
N GLU A 85 -10.77 -8.45 5.18
CA GLU A 85 -10.72 -9.70 4.41
C GLU A 85 -9.93 -9.56 3.11
N ARG A 86 -10.15 -8.47 2.37
CA ARG A 86 -9.41 -8.18 1.13
C ARG A 86 -7.92 -7.94 1.39
N ARG A 87 -7.55 -7.35 2.54
CA ARG A 87 -6.15 -7.18 2.95
C ARG A 87 -5.51 -8.57 3.14
N THR A 88 -6.15 -9.46 3.90
CA THR A 88 -5.66 -10.83 4.12
C THR A 88 -5.46 -11.59 2.80
N GLY A 89 -6.44 -11.53 1.89
CA GLY A 89 -6.32 -12.21 0.58
C GLY A 89 -5.21 -11.64 -0.32
N ARG A 90 -4.92 -10.34 -0.24
CA ARG A 90 -3.79 -9.73 -0.97
C ARG A 90 -2.44 -10.15 -0.38
N ASN A 91 -2.35 -10.29 0.95
CA ASN A 91 -1.11 -10.69 1.63
C ASN A 91 -0.65 -12.07 1.20
N GLY A 92 -1.53 -13.07 1.20
CA GLY A 92 -1.16 -14.43 0.79
C GLY A 92 -0.60 -14.49 -0.63
N ARG A 93 -1.21 -13.76 -1.58
CA ARG A 93 -0.70 -13.68 -2.96
C ARG A 93 0.66 -12.98 -3.07
N LEU A 94 0.96 -12.06 -2.16
CA LEU A 94 2.22 -11.32 -2.16
C LEU A 94 3.33 -12.17 -1.55
N ASP A 95 3.04 -12.87 -0.46
CA ASP A 95 3.97 -13.83 0.14
C ASP A 95 4.37 -14.93 -0.88
N GLU A 96 3.40 -15.47 -1.63
CA GLU A 96 3.66 -16.43 -2.72
C GLU A 96 4.57 -15.84 -3.81
N ARG A 97 4.33 -14.58 -4.22
CA ARG A 97 5.14 -13.92 -5.25
C ARG A 97 6.57 -13.67 -4.76
N ILE A 98 6.75 -13.31 -3.49
CA ILE A 98 8.07 -13.11 -2.87
C ILE A 98 8.82 -14.43 -2.86
N ALA A 99 8.21 -15.50 -2.35
CA ALA A 99 8.83 -16.83 -2.32
C ALA A 99 9.23 -17.32 -3.73
N SER A 100 8.40 -17.06 -4.75
CA SER A 100 8.71 -17.36 -6.14
C SER A 100 9.90 -16.55 -6.66
N GLN A 101 9.97 -15.25 -6.34
CA GLN A 101 11.09 -14.39 -6.72
C GLN A 101 12.39 -14.81 -6.05
N GLU A 102 12.37 -15.13 -4.76
CA GLU A 102 13.54 -15.63 -4.02
C GLU A 102 14.08 -16.93 -4.64
N THR A 103 13.17 -17.86 -4.95
CA THR A 103 13.53 -19.10 -5.65
C THR A 103 14.14 -18.83 -7.01
N GLY A 104 13.53 -17.94 -7.80
CA GLY A 104 14.03 -17.55 -9.13
C GLY A 104 15.41 -16.89 -9.06
N LEU A 105 15.65 -16.03 -8.06
CA LEU A 105 16.93 -15.37 -7.83
C LEU A 105 18.01 -16.37 -7.42
N ALA A 106 17.71 -17.29 -6.52
CA ALA A 106 18.64 -18.36 -6.11
C ALA A 106 19.07 -19.20 -7.32
N GLN A 107 18.11 -19.63 -8.14
CA GLN A 107 18.40 -20.38 -9.36
C GLN A 107 19.24 -19.57 -10.37
N ALA A 108 18.95 -18.27 -10.52
CA ALA A 108 19.72 -17.39 -11.40
C ALA A 108 21.17 -17.25 -10.94
N ARG A 109 21.39 -17.09 -9.63
CA ARG A 109 22.74 -17.05 -9.02
C ARG A 109 23.50 -18.33 -9.29
N THR A 110 22.91 -19.50 -9.01
CA THR A 110 23.53 -20.80 -9.30
C THR A 110 23.89 -20.97 -10.78
N ARG A 111 23.02 -20.53 -11.71
CA ARG A 111 23.33 -20.58 -13.15
C ARG A 111 24.49 -19.67 -13.53
N GLN A 112 24.59 -18.49 -12.94
CA GLN A 112 25.70 -17.56 -13.17
C GLN A 112 27.00 -18.08 -12.58
N ASP A 113 26.95 -18.67 -11.38
CA ASP A 113 28.11 -19.27 -10.71
C ASP A 113 28.69 -20.39 -11.54
N ARG A 114 27.87 -21.35 -11.96
CA ARG A 114 28.32 -22.44 -12.85
C ARG A 114 28.88 -21.94 -14.18
N ARG A 115 28.36 -20.85 -14.72
CA ARG A 115 28.88 -20.26 -15.98
C ARG A 115 30.25 -19.63 -15.78
N ARG A 116 30.51 -19.08 -14.61
CA ARG A 116 31.78 -18.46 -14.25
C ARG A 116 32.83 -19.53 -13.92
N GLU A 117 32.47 -20.50 -13.09
CA GLU A 117 33.32 -21.66 -12.74
C GLU A 117 33.86 -22.34 -14.01
N ARG A 118 33.00 -22.62 -14.99
CA ARG A 118 33.44 -23.15 -16.30
C ARG A 118 34.41 -22.25 -17.06
N ARG A 119 34.37 -20.93 -16.86
CA ARG A 119 35.35 -20.01 -17.48
C ARG A 119 36.68 -20.05 -16.75
N PHE A 120 36.68 -20.16 -15.43
CA PHE A 120 37.88 -20.34 -14.63
C PHE A 120 38.55 -21.69 -14.95
N GLU A 121 37.78 -22.78 -15.02
CA GLU A 121 38.27 -24.10 -15.48
C GLU A 121 38.95 -24.02 -16.85
N LEU A 122 38.40 -23.26 -17.80
CA LEU A 122 39.02 -23.06 -19.12
C LEU A 122 40.33 -22.27 -19.05
N MET A 123 40.50 -21.37 -18.09
CA MET A 123 41.76 -20.63 -17.89
C MET A 123 42.80 -21.51 -17.21
N VAL A 124 42.40 -22.27 -16.18
CA VAL A 124 43.25 -23.27 -15.51
C VAL A 124 43.76 -24.32 -16.49
N ASN A 125 42.89 -24.90 -17.33
CA ASN A 125 43.30 -25.90 -18.33
C ASN A 125 44.24 -25.35 -19.42
N ARG A 126 44.30 -24.02 -19.57
CA ARG A 126 45.23 -23.34 -20.49
C ARG A 126 46.52 -22.91 -19.81
N ALA A 127 46.60 -22.95 -18.48
CA ALA A 127 47.81 -22.67 -17.75
C ALA A 127 48.84 -23.76 -18.09
N GLY A 128 49.84 -23.40 -18.90
CA GLY A 128 50.87 -24.34 -19.37
C GLY A 128 52.00 -24.60 -18.39
N ASN A 129 52.05 -23.86 -17.27
CA ASN A 129 53.03 -24.01 -16.21
C ASN A 129 52.42 -23.63 -14.84
N GLU A 130 53.14 -23.96 -13.76
CA GLU A 130 52.69 -23.76 -12.38
C GLU A 130 52.57 -22.27 -12.01
N ASP A 131 53.48 -21.41 -12.47
CA ASP A 131 53.44 -19.97 -12.18
C ASP A 131 52.22 -19.27 -12.80
N VAL A 132 51.85 -19.64 -14.03
CA VAL A 132 50.65 -19.15 -14.72
C VAL A 132 49.40 -19.68 -14.02
N LEU A 133 49.43 -20.93 -13.53
CA LEU A 133 48.33 -21.50 -12.76
C LEU A 133 48.11 -20.72 -11.45
N THR A 134 49.18 -20.39 -10.72
CA THR A 134 49.11 -19.56 -9.51
C THR A 134 48.52 -18.18 -9.82
N ALA A 135 48.97 -17.51 -10.89
CA ALA A 135 48.43 -16.21 -11.28
C ALA A 135 46.94 -16.27 -11.63
N VAL A 136 46.50 -17.31 -12.36
CA VAL A 136 45.07 -17.53 -12.68
C VAL A 136 44.26 -17.81 -11.42
N SER A 137 44.77 -18.60 -10.48
CA SER A 137 44.11 -18.88 -9.20
C SER A 137 43.92 -17.60 -8.38
N THR A 138 44.94 -16.75 -8.29
CA THR A 138 44.82 -15.45 -7.59
C THR A 138 43.77 -14.56 -8.24
N PHE A 139 43.72 -14.51 -9.57
CA PHE A 139 42.67 -13.77 -10.28
C PHE A 139 41.27 -14.32 -10.02
N GLU A 140 41.12 -15.64 -9.99
CA GLU A 140 39.86 -16.31 -9.65
C GLU A 140 39.39 -15.89 -8.25
N ASP A 141 40.26 -16.01 -7.24
CA ASP A 141 39.96 -15.66 -5.85
C ASP A 141 39.54 -14.18 -5.70
N GLU A 142 40.25 -13.26 -6.35
CA GLU A 142 39.93 -11.82 -6.36
C GLU A 142 38.54 -11.53 -6.96
N VAL A 143 38.20 -12.18 -8.08
CA VAL A 143 36.90 -12.03 -8.74
C VAL A 143 35.78 -12.65 -7.90
N GLU A 144 36.02 -13.80 -7.28
CA GLU A 144 35.10 -14.46 -6.36
C GLU A 144 34.79 -13.56 -5.16
N GLN A 145 35.82 -13.00 -4.55
CA GLN A 145 35.70 -12.08 -3.43
C GLN A 145 34.93 -10.80 -3.82
N ALA A 146 35.25 -10.20 -4.96
CA ALA A 146 34.52 -9.03 -5.48
C ALA A 146 33.04 -9.33 -5.71
N LEU A 147 32.71 -10.54 -6.19
CA LEU A 147 31.32 -10.98 -6.35
C LEU A 147 30.60 -11.18 -5.02
N ILE A 148 31.27 -11.74 -4.02
CA ILE A 148 30.72 -11.90 -2.66
C ILE A 148 30.37 -10.53 -2.08
N VAL A 149 31.29 -9.56 -2.15
CA VAL A 149 31.07 -8.18 -1.68
C VAL A 149 29.88 -7.54 -2.41
N ARG A 150 29.84 -7.62 -3.74
CA ARG A 150 28.73 -7.08 -4.52
C ARG A 150 27.39 -7.72 -4.15
N ARG A 151 27.36 -9.04 -3.96
CA ARG A 151 26.14 -9.76 -3.59
C ARG A 151 25.65 -9.34 -2.21
N ALA A 152 26.56 -9.25 -1.25
CA ALA A 152 26.24 -8.79 0.10
C ALA A 152 25.64 -7.38 0.10
N ALA A 153 26.28 -6.43 -0.60
CA ALA A 153 25.80 -5.05 -0.70
C ALA A 153 24.42 -4.95 -1.40
N ILE A 154 24.18 -5.73 -2.46
CA ILE A 154 22.87 -5.77 -3.14
C ILE A 154 21.81 -6.39 -2.24
N ASP A 155 22.14 -7.47 -1.54
CA ASP A 155 21.21 -8.12 -0.62
C ASP A 155 20.84 -7.15 0.50
N GLU A 156 21.82 -6.55 1.17
CA GLU A 156 21.60 -5.52 2.21
C GLU A 156 20.73 -4.36 1.72
N ALA A 157 21.03 -3.77 0.56
CA ALA A 157 20.20 -2.70 0.01
C ALA A 157 18.76 -3.14 -0.32
N MET A 158 18.56 -4.42 -0.66
CA MET A 158 17.22 -5.00 -0.81
C MET A 158 16.55 -5.22 0.54
N ASP A 159 17.28 -5.72 1.56
CA ASP A 159 16.78 -5.85 2.92
C ASP A 159 16.17 -4.53 3.40
N GLU A 160 16.95 -3.46 3.31
CA GLU A 160 16.59 -2.12 3.78
C GLU A 160 15.39 -1.59 3.00
N TYR A 161 15.42 -1.67 1.67
CA TYR A 161 14.30 -1.27 0.83
C TYR A 161 13.00 -1.98 1.21
N LEU A 162 13.07 -3.28 1.49
CA LEU A 162 11.92 -4.09 1.85
C LEU A 162 11.42 -3.73 3.27
N ALA A 163 12.31 -3.54 4.24
CA ALA A 163 11.94 -3.12 5.59
C ALA A 163 11.28 -1.72 5.59
N ASP A 164 11.89 -0.75 4.90
CA ASP A 164 11.37 0.62 4.80
C ASP A 164 10.01 0.65 4.09
N LEU A 165 9.86 -0.15 3.03
CA LEU A 165 8.59 -0.21 2.30
C LEU A 165 7.48 -0.83 3.15
N ASP A 166 7.79 -1.83 3.98
CA ASP A 166 6.83 -2.43 4.92
C ASP A 166 6.39 -1.38 5.94
N GLN A 167 7.34 -0.65 6.53
CA GLN A 167 7.06 0.43 7.47
C GLN A 167 6.16 1.51 6.86
N VAL A 168 6.50 2.02 5.66
CA VAL A 168 5.68 3.02 4.95
C VAL A 168 4.24 2.54 4.73
N VAL A 169 4.07 1.25 4.45
CA VAL A 169 2.75 0.65 4.27
C VAL A 169 2.00 0.49 5.60
N MET A 170 2.69 0.07 6.67
CA MET A 170 2.13 -0.01 8.02
C MET A 170 1.67 1.36 8.52
N ASP A 171 2.49 2.40 8.36
CA ASP A 171 2.16 3.76 8.77
C ASP A 171 0.91 4.27 8.07
N ARG A 172 0.82 4.03 6.75
CA ARG A 172 -0.38 4.37 5.99
C ARG A 172 -1.59 3.59 6.45
N ARG A 173 -1.46 2.30 6.79
CA ARG A 173 -2.56 1.51 7.32
C ARG A 173 -3.06 2.10 8.63
N THR A 174 -2.16 2.37 9.56
CA THR A 174 -2.49 2.96 10.86
C THR A 174 -3.20 4.30 10.69
N ALA A 175 -2.69 5.16 9.80
CA ALA A 175 -3.32 6.44 9.51
C ALA A 175 -4.72 6.28 8.88
N LEU A 176 -4.90 5.34 7.94
CA LEU A 176 -6.21 5.05 7.36
C LEU A 176 -7.20 4.48 8.37
N ASP A 177 -6.76 3.57 9.23
CA ASP A 177 -7.60 2.96 10.26
C ASP A 177 -7.99 4.02 11.33
N ALA A 178 -7.09 4.97 11.65
CA ALA A 178 -7.38 6.12 12.51
C ALA A 178 -8.45 7.05 11.89
N GLU A 179 -8.35 7.39 10.60
CA GLU A 179 -9.35 8.21 9.92
C GLU A 179 -10.75 7.55 9.88
N VAL A 180 -10.80 6.23 9.76
CA VAL A 180 -12.08 5.49 9.85
C VAL A 180 -12.67 5.58 11.25
N THR A 181 -11.85 5.42 12.29
CA THR A 181 -12.29 5.60 13.69
C THR A 181 -12.80 7.02 13.93
N THR A 182 -12.11 8.03 13.44
CA THR A 182 -12.55 9.44 13.52
C THR A 182 -13.87 9.64 12.80
N PHE A 183 -14.03 9.12 11.57
CA PHE A 183 -15.29 9.24 10.84
C PHE A 183 -16.45 8.54 11.57
N ARG A 184 -16.22 7.37 12.16
CA ARG A 184 -17.22 6.68 12.98
C ARG A 184 -17.64 7.52 14.18
N GLY A 185 -16.67 8.14 14.87
CA GLY A 185 -16.93 9.08 15.97
C GLY A 185 -17.75 10.29 15.52
N ASP A 186 -17.32 10.95 14.45
CA ASP A 186 -18.03 12.12 13.86
C ASP A 186 -19.50 11.76 13.50
N VAL A 187 -19.76 10.54 13.03
CA VAL A 187 -21.13 10.06 12.75
C VAL A 187 -21.93 9.81 14.03
N VAL A 188 -21.34 9.21 15.07
CA VAL A 188 -22.01 9.03 16.37
C VAL A 188 -22.39 10.38 16.97
N ASP A 189 -21.46 11.33 17.00
CA ASP A 189 -21.66 12.66 17.55
C ASP A 189 -22.73 13.43 16.76
N ALA A 190 -22.74 13.29 15.43
CA ALA A 190 -23.77 13.85 14.57
C ALA A 190 -25.16 13.35 14.94
N PHE A 191 -25.34 12.03 15.06
CA PHE A 191 -26.65 11.44 15.39
C PHE A 191 -27.09 11.76 16.82
N ALA A 192 -26.16 11.86 17.77
CA ALA A 192 -26.46 12.32 19.13
C ALA A 192 -26.98 13.77 19.13
N SER A 193 -26.30 14.68 18.42
CA SER A 193 -26.75 16.08 18.27
C SER A 193 -28.14 16.18 17.65
N ILE A 194 -28.38 15.45 16.55
CA ILE A 194 -29.68 15.47 15.86
C ILE A 194 -30.79 14.92 16.76
N GLN A 195 -30.49 13.93 17.60
CA GLN A 195 -31.46 13.38 18.54
C GLN A 195 -31.82 14.40 19.64
N THR A 196 -30.85 15.17 20.13
CA THR A 196 -31.10 16.29 21.04
C THR A 196 -31.95 17.39 20.38
N ASP A 197 -31.67 17.76 19.13
CA ASP A 197 -32.45 18.77 18.39
C ASP A 197 -33.90 18.29 18.18
N CYS A 198 -34.09 17.00 17.89
CA CYS A 198 -35.40 16.41 17.66
C CYS A 198 -36.29 16.43 18.92
N THR A 199 -35.71 16.23 20.09
CA THR A 199 -36.43 16.28 21.37
C THR A 199 -36.63 17.71 21.90
N SER A 200 -35.79 18.66 21.48
CA SER A 200 -35.81 20.06 21.93
C SER A 200 -36.91 20.92 21.27
N GLY A 201 -37.69 20.36 20.35
CA GLY A 201 -38.86 21.04 19.79
C GLY A 201 -38.68 21.62 18.39
N ASP A 202 -37.61 21.28 17.69
CA ASP A 202 -37.39 21.66 16.29
C ASP A 202 -38.36 20.99 15.32
N THR A 203 -38.71 21.68 14.23
CA THR A 203 -39.55 21.08 13.19
C THR A 203 -38.85 19.89 12.55
N LEU A 204 -39.61 18.85 12.21
CA LEU A 204 -39.09 17.65 11.53
C LEU A 204 -38.31 17.98 10.23
N VAL A 205 -38.68 19.06 9.56
CA VAL A 205 -37.98 19.57 8.36
C VAL A 205 -36.60 20.11 8.73
N SER A 206 -36.51 20.92 9.79
CA SER A 206 -35.23 21.44 10.31
C SER A 206 -34.29 20.31 10.72
N VAL A 207 -34.78 19.35 11.51
CA VAL A 207 -34.00 18.18 11.98
C VAL A 207 -33.45 17.36 10.81
N ARG A 208 -34.24 17.14 9.75
CA ARG A 208 -33.78 16.42 8.54
C ARG A 208 -32.75 17.20 7.73
N GLN A 209 -32.88 18.52 7.63
CA GLN A 209 -31.90 19.37 6.96
C GLN A 209 -30.58 19.41 7.74
N ASN A 210 -30.66 19.50 9.08
CA ASN A 210 -29.49 19.43 9.94
C ASN A 210 -28.79 18.08 9.78
N MET A 211 -29.54 16.97 9.83
CA MET A 211 -29.00 15.62 9.62
C MET A 211 -28.22 15.50 8.31
N ASN A 212 -28.79 15.94 7.20
CA ASN A 212 -28.09 15.90 5.91
C ASN A 212 -26.82 16.74 5.90
N THR A 213 -26.84 17.89 6.57
CA THR A 213 -25.69 18.81 6.62
C THR A 213 -24.54 18.23 7.43
N VAL A 214 -24.83 17.74 8.64
CA VAL A 214 -23.80 17.22 9.55
C VAL A 214 -23.18 15.94 8.99
N VAL A 215 -24.00 15.01 8.48
CA VAL A 215 -23.50 13.75 7.87
C VAL A 215 -22.66 14.04 6.61
N ARG A 216 -23.07 15.00 5.78
CA ARG A 216 -22.30 15.41 4.60
C ARG A 216 -20.96 16.04 4.98
N SER A 217 -20.94 16.87 6.03
CA SER A 217 -19.73 17.49 6.55
C SER A 217 -18.73 16.44 7.05
N ALA A 218 -19.19 15.49 7.88
CA ALA A 218 -18.36 14.38 8.36
C ALA A 218 -17.76 13.56 7.20
N TYR A 219 -18.56 13.29 6.15
CA TYR A 219 -18.08 12.60 4.96
C TYR A 219 -17.03 13.40 4.17
N GLN A 220 -17.25 14.71 3.99
CA GLN A 220 -16.30 15.57 3.28
C GLN A 220 -14.96 15.68 4.01
N LYS A 221 -15.01 15.78 5.34
CA LYS A 221 -13.82 15.74 6.21
C LYS A 221 -13.07 14.42 6.04
N PHE A 222 -13.76 13.30 6.19
CA PHE A 222 -13.17 11.97 5.95
C PHE A 222 -12.54 11.85 4.57
N MET A 223 -13.25 12.21 3.50
CA MET A 223 -12.72 12.11 2.13
C MET A 223 -11.50 12.99 1.88
N THR A 224 -11.42 14.15 2.54
CA THR A 224 -10.27 15.06 2.44
C THR A 224 -9.05 14.43 3.11
N ASN A 225 -9.20 13.99 4.36
CA ASN A 225 -8.12 13.34 5.10
C ASN A 225 -7.67 12.03 4.43
N TRP A 226 -8.64 11.22 3.99
CA TRP A 226 -8.39 9.95 3.31
C TRP A 226 -7.57 10.13 2.02
N ARG A 227 -7.80 11.22 1.26
CA ARG A 227 -6.99 11.54 0.08
C ARG A 227 -5.56 11.94 0.45
N GLY A 228 -5.39 12.71 1.54
CA GLY A 228 -4.08 13.09 2.05
C GLY A 228 -3.22 11.90 2.44
N VAL A 229 -3.82 10.92 3.13
CA VAL A 229 -3.13 9.72 3.63
C VAL A 229 -2.93 8.64 2.54
N ARG A 230 -3.64 8.74 1.40
CA ARG A 230 -3.63 7.68 0.38
C ARG A 230 -2.32 7.57 -0.41
N SER A 231 -1.61 8.68 -0.64
CA SER A 231 -0.49 8.69 -1.56
C SER A 231 0.79 8.17 -0.90
N LEU A 232 1.35 7.08 -1.44
CA LEU A 232 2.68 6.59 -1.06
C LEU A 232 3.77 6.96 -2.07
N ASN A 233 3.40 7.60 -3.18
CA ASN A 233 4.27 7.71 -4.36
C ASN A 233 5.59 8.42 -4.06
N GLY A 234 5.56 9.48 -3.23
CA GLY A 234 6.77 10.21 -2.82
C GLY A 234 7.71 9.35 -2.00
N ALA A 235 7.22 8.78 -0.89
CA ALA A 235 7.99 7.90 -0.02
C ALA A 235 8.55 6.70 -0.79
N VAL A 236 7.72 5.98 -1.55
CA VAL A 236 8.15 4.82 -2.33
C VAL A 236 9.19 5.18 -3.39
N LYS A 237 9.03 6.33 -4.06
CA LYS A 237 10.02 6.81 -5.03
C LYS A 237 11.38 7.03 -4.35
N GLU A 238 11.40 7.64 -3.18
CA GLU A 238 12.62 7.86 -2.42
C GLU A 238 13.30 6.53 -2.05
N LEU A 239 12.53 5.54 -1.57
CA LEU A 239 13.04 4.19 -1.28
C LEU A 239 13.69 3.55 -2.51
N VAL A 240 13.01 3.63 -3.66
CA VAL A 240 13.50 3.10 -4.93
C VAL A 240 14.79 3.81 -5.36
N ASP A 241 14.86 5.12 -5.22
CA ASP A 241 16.03 5.92 -5.60
C ASP A 241 17.25 5.55 -4.72
N ARG A 242 17.06 5.37 -3.39
CA ARG A 242 18.11 4.89 -2.48
C ARG A 242 18.62 3.50 -2.85
N ARG A 243 17.71 2.54 -3.03
CA ARG A 243 18.05 1.17 -3.47
C ARG A 243 18.84 1.18 -4.77
N ASN A 244 18.38 1.95 -5.76
CA ASN A 244 19.05 2.03 -7.06
C ASN A 244 20.44 2.69 -6.95
N ALA A 245 20.62 3.65 -6.04
CA ALA A 245 21.93 4.25 -5.76
C ALA A 245 22.90 3.22 -5.15
N ALA A 246 22.45 2.46 -4.15
CA ALA A 246 23.26 1.38 -3.57
C ALA A 246 23.65 0.31 -4.60
N PHE A 247 22.72 -0.07 -5.49
CA PHE A 247 23.01 -1.01 -6.57
C PHE A 247 24.07 -0.49 -7.55
N ARG A 248 24.01 0.81 -7.89
CA ARG A 248 25.02 1.43 -8.73
C ARG A 248 26.37 1.46 -8.04
N ALA A 249 26.42 1.79 -6.76
CA ALA A 249 27.66 1.80 -5.97
C ALA A 249 28.30 0.40 -5.95
N ALA A 250 27.54 -0.64 -5.59
CA ALA A 250 28.01 -2.02 -5.58
C ALA A 250 28.48 -2.52 -6.96
N TRP A 251 27.87 -2.03 -8.05
CA TRP A 251 28.33 -2.34 -9.41
C TRP A 251 29.65 -1.65 -9.77
N VAL A 252 29.80 -0.37 -9.40
CA VAL A 252 31.03 0.39 -9.63
C VAL A 252 32.18 -0.25 -8.87
N GLU A 253 32.00 -0.57 -7.59
CA GLU A 253 33.00 -1.23 -6.76
C GLU A 253 33.43 -2.57 -7.36
N PHE A 254 32.47 -3.43 -7.70
CA PHE A 254 32.74 -4.71 -8.36
C PHE A 254 33.54 -4.55 -9.64
N LYS A 255 33.14 -3.61 -10.50
CA LYS A 255 33.83 -3.37 -11.78
C LYS A 255 35.28 -2.95 -11.52
N THR A 256 35.50 -2.03 -10.59
CA THR A 256 36.84 -1.58 -10.22
C THR A 256 37.69 -2.74 -9.70
N SER A 257 37.18 -3.57 -8.78
CA SER A 257 37.93 -4.74 -8.27
C SER A 257 38.31 -5.72 -9.37
N VAL A 258 37.39 -6.04 -10.28
CA VAL A 258 37.67 -6.96 -11.40
C VAL A 258 38.66 -6.36 -12.40
N GLU A 259 38.59 -5.04 -12.66
CA GLU A 259 39.56 -4.36 -13.53
C GLU A 259 40.96 -4.39 -12.93
N THR A 260 41.09 -4.10 -11.63
CA THR A 260 42.37 -4.23 -10.90
C THR A 260 42.92 -5.65 -10.98
N ALA A 261 42.12 -6.66 -10.62
CA ALA A 261 42.57 -8.06 -10.66
C ALA A 261 42.99 -8.51 -12.07
N ARG A 262 42.27 -8.04 -13.11
CA ARG A 262 42.63 -8.32 -14.51
C ARG A 262 43.98 -7.69 -14.87
N ASP A 263 44.20 -6.45 -14.46
CA ASP A 263 45.44 -5.73 -14.78
C ASP A 263 46.64 -6.34 -14.05
N GLU A 264 46.45 -6.81 -12.81
CA GLU A 264 47.44 -7.59 -12.06
C GLU A 264 47.73 -8.94 -12.72
N LEU A 265 46.71 -9.70 -13.13
CA LEU A 265 46.89 -10.94 -13.88
C LEU A 265 47.70 -10.68 -15.16
N LYS A 266 47.37 -9.64 -15.91
CA LYS A 266 48.08 -9.29 -17.15
C LYS A 266 49.55 -8.96 -16.88
N ALA A 267 49.83 -8.19 -15.83
CA ALA A 267 51.20 -7.86 -15.44
C ALA A 267 51.98 -9.12 -15.07
N ARG A 268 51.40 -10.02 -14.25
CA ARG A 268 52.02 -11.31 -13.90
C ARG A 268 52.30 -12.18 -15.10
N LEU A 269 51.37 -12.28 -16.04
CA LEU A 269 51.58 -13.05 -17.27
C LEU A 269 52.71 -12.47 -18.15
N GLN A 270 52.89 -11.15 -18.17
CA GLN A 270 54.00 -10.50 -18.90
C GLN A 270 55.35 -10.76 -18.23
N GLU A 271 55.42 -10.77 -16.90
CA GLU A 271 56.63 -11.16 -16.15
C GLU A 271 57.04 -12.61 -16.44
N LEU A 272 56.07 -13.50 -16.63
CA LEU A 272 56.28 -14.92 -16.89
C LEU A 272 56.58 -15.28 -18.35
N THR A 273 56.38 -14.35 -19.30
CA THR A 273 56.80 -14.57 -20.69
C THR A 273 58.32 -14.41 -20.81
N PRO A 274 59.07 -15.42 -21.27
CA PRO A 274 60.50 -15.28 -21.47
C PRO A 274 60.77 -14.18 -22.50
N THR A 275 61.49 -13.14 -22.10
CA THR A 275 62.09 -12.17 -23.01
C THR A 275 63.06 -12.93 -23.92
N ASN A 276 62.67 -13.18 -25.17
CA ASN A 276 63.60 -13.63 -26.19
C ASN A 276 64.80 -12.68 -26.19
N GLY A 277 65.99 -13.25 -25.97
CA GLY A 277 67.18 -12.55 -25.54
C GLY A 277 67.60 -11.39 -26.44
N SER A 278 68.19 -10.37 -25.81
CA SER A 278 69.29 -9.65 -26.42
C SER A 278 70.39 -10.68 -26.72
N VAL A 279 70.43 -11.15 -27.96
CA VAL A 279 71.67 -11.64 -28.56
C VAL A 279 72.58 -10.42 -28.63
N ASP A 280 73.48 -10.28 -27.67
CA ASP A 280 74.74 -9.54 -27.78
C ASP A 280 75.54 -9.73 -26.48
N GLU A 281 76.24 -10.87 -26.36
CA GLU A 281 77.62 -10.93 -25.85
C GLU A 281 78.20 -12.35 -25.98
N VAL A 282 78.54 -12.74 -27.21
CA VAL A 282 79.70 -13.60 -27.47
C VAL A 282 80.44 -13.02 -28.66
N ALA A 283 81.35 -12.09 -28.38
CA ALA A 283 82.53 -11.81 -29.20
C ALA A 283 83.49 -10.90 -28.41
N GLY A 284 84.50 -11.51 -27.79
CA GLY A 284 85.58 -10.80 -27.08
C GLY A 284 86.33 -11.70 -26.13
#